data_AF-A0A4Q2V0T2-F1
#
_entry.id   AF-A0A4Q2V0T2-F1
#
_cell.length_a   1.000
_cell.length_b   1.000
_cell.length_c   1.000
_cell.angle_alpha   90.00
_cell.angle_beta   90.00
_cell.angle_gamma   90.00
#
_symmetry.space_group_name_H-M   'P 1'
#
loop_
_entity.id
_entity.type
_entity.pdbx_description
1 polymer ?
#
loop_
_entity_poly.entity_id
_entity_poly.type
_entity_poly.pdbx_seq_one_letter_code
_entity_poly.pdbx_strand_id
1 'polypeptide(L)'
;MASSTTIPPAALDPFDLGIHTPVNLNRGARAALLQNSPAAVNGTIGVSTGPGRMAQTPSSPLNPATIAAVTEGAERASPASIFEQRPISIVESANDLAREYVEEYNIKLGVFQAFCAKFEEAAQQFVTGPQRRFAQQFADDFLG
;
A
#
# COMPACT_ATOMS: atom_id res chain seq x y z
N MET A 1 -58.67 -21.32 -5.66
CA MET A 1 -57.95 -20.10 -6.04
C MET A 1 -56.47 -20.42 -6.07
N ALA A 2 -55.79 -20.18 -7.20
CA ALA A 2 -54.37 -20.45 -7.34
C ALA A 2 -53.59 -19.22 -6.84
N SER A 3 -52.78 -19.37 -5.79
CA SER A 3 -51.86 -18.33 -5.35
C SER A 3 -50.66 -18.29 -6.29
N SER A 4 -50.48 -17.16 -6.96
CA SER A 4 -49.31 -16.88 -7.79
C SER A 4 -48.11 -16.64 -6.88
N THR A 5 -47.17 -17.59 -6.83
CA THR A 5 -45.90 -17.41 -6.13
C THR A 5 -45.07 -16.40 -6.91
N THR A 6 -45.03 -15.15 -6.42
CA THR A 6 -44.06 -14.15 -6.89
C THR A 6 -42.66 -14.61 -6.49
N ILE A 7 -41.87 -15.01 -7.48
CA ILE A 7 -40.46 -15.37 -7.33
C ILE A 7 -39.74 -14.09 -6.85
N PRO A 8 -38.98 -14.12 -5.74
CA PRO A 8 -38.18 -12.97 -5.34
C PRO A 8 -37.19 -12.64 -6.47
N PRO A 9 -36.92 -11.35 -6.75
CA PRO A 9 -35.98 -10.99 -7.79
C PRO A 9 -34.66 -11.70 -7.53
N ALA A 10 -34.12 -12.36 -8.55
CA ALA A 10 -32.81 -12.99 -8.49
C ALA A 10 -31.83 -11.95 -7.94
N ALA A 11 -31.09 -12.31 -6.89
CA ALA A 11 -30.08 -11.44 -6.32
C ALA A 11 -29.16 -10.97 -7.46
N LEU A 12 -29.01 -9.64 -7.61
CA LEU A 12 -28.06 -9.06 -8.55
C LEU A 12 -26.70 -9.70 -8.29
N ASP A 13 -26.02 -10.13 -9.36
CA ASP A 13 -24.68 -10.71 -9.27
C ASP A 13 -23.79 -9.73 -8.47
N PRO A 14 -23.16 -10.15 -7.36
CA PRO A 14 -22.31 -9.27 -6.56
C PRO A 14 -21.16 -8.65 -7.36
N PHE A 15 -20.83 -9.23 -8.51
CA PHE A 15 -19.80 -8.74 -9.43
C PHE A 15 -20.35 -7.92 -10.60
N ASP A 16 -21.67 -7.71 -10.70
CA ASP A 16 -22.26 -6.84 -11.71
C ASP A 16 -22.29 -5.38 -11.24
N LEU A 17 -21.35 -4.60 -11.76
CA LEU A 17 -21.22 -3.15 -11.55
C LEU A 17 -21.98 -2.35 -12.63
N GLY A 18 -22.87 -3.00 -13.39
CA GLY A 18 -23.64 -2.39 -14.48
C GLY A 18 -22.75 -1.92 -15.64
N ILE A 19 -22.90 -0.66 -16.06
CA ILE A 19 -22.12 -0.09 -17.18
C ILE A 19 -20.61 -0.04 -16.91
N HIS A 20 -20.19 -0.23 -15.66
CA HIS A 20 -18.79 -0.20 -15.25
C HIS A 20 -18.19 -1.60 -15.09
N THR A 21 -18.95 -2.68 -15.32
CA THR A 21 -18.44 -4.06 -15.20
C THR A 21 -17.31 -4.29 -16.21
N PRO A 22 -16.06 -4.45 -15.76
CA PRO A 22 -14.95 -4.72 -16.66
C PRO A 22 -15.15 -6.06 -17.35
N VAL A 23 -14.79 -6.14 -18.63
CA VAL A 23 -14.86 -7.37 -19.42
C VAL A 23 -14.06 -8.47 -18.71
N ASN A 24 -14.67 -9.65 -18.50
CA ASN A 24 -14.09 -10.81 -17.82
C ASN A 24 -13.74 -10.62 -16.33
N LEU A 25 -14.41 -9.71 -15.60
CA LEU A 25 -14.18 -9.49 -14.17
C LEU A 25 -14.24 -10.79 -13.34
N ASN A 26 -15.25 -11.64 -13.56
CA ASN A 26 -15.40 -12.91 -12.85
C ASN A 26 -14.20 -13.86 -13.05
N ARG A 27 -13.68 -13.94 -14.27
CA ARG A 27 -12.50 -14.73 -14.63
C ARG A 27 -11.26 -14.16 -13.97
N GLY A 28 -11.10 -12.84 -13.96
CA GLY A 28 -10.00 -12.15 -13.29
C GLY A 28 -10.00 -12.36 -11.77
N ALA A 29 -11.15 -12.18 -11.13
CA ALA A 29 -11.31 -12.39 -9.68
C ALA A 29 -11.03 -13.85 -9.28
N ARG A 30 -11.56 -14.80 -10.06
CA ARG A 30 -11.27 -16.23 -9.84
C ARG A 30 -9.80 -16.55 -10.03
N ALA A 31 -9.16 -16.00 -11.07
CA ALA A 31 -7.73 -16.20 -11.29
C ALA A 31 -6.92 -15.67 -10.11
N ALA A 32 -7.20 -14.46 -9.63
CA ALA A 32 -6.53 -13.85 -8.48
C ALA A 32 -6.63 -14.70 -7.20
N LEU A 33 -7.82 -15.21 -6.88
CA LEU A 33 -8.01 -16.11 -5.73
C LEU A 33 -7.21 -17.42 -5.84
N LEU A 34 -7.00 -17.90 -7.07
CA LEU A 34 -6.31 -19.16 -7.33
C LEU A 34 -4.80 -19.00 -7.58
N GLN A 35 -4.26 -17.78 -7.63
CA GLN A 35 -2.86 -17.52 -7.99
C GLN A 35 -1.83 -18.27 -7.14
N ASN A 36 -2.14 -18.51 -5.87
CA ASN A 36 -1.27 -19.23 -4.93
C ASN A 36 -1.79 -20.63 -4.57
N SER A 37 -2.86 -21.07 -5.23
CA SER A 37 -3.40 -22.42 -5.01
C SER A 37 -2.60 -23.44 -5.83
N PRO A 38 -2.38 -24.65 -5.31
CA PRO A 38 -1.81 -25.74 -6.10
C PRO A 38 -2.66 -25.95 -7.36
N ALA A 39 -2.01 -26.25 -8.49
CA ALA A 39 -2.72 -26.56 -9.72
C ALA A 39 -3.76 -27.66 -9.44
N ALA A 40 -5.03 -27.39 -9.78
CA ALA A 40 -6.09 -28.37 -9.61
C ALA A 40 -5.71 -29.63 -10.40
N VAL A 41 -5.37 -30.70 -9.68
CA VAL A 41 -5.14 -32.02 -10.26
C VAL A 41 -6.48 -32.49 -10.81
N ASN A 42 -6.60 -32.53 -12.14
CA ASN A 42 -7.73 -33.17 -12.81
C ASN A 42 -7.63 -34.69 -12.63
N GLY A 43 -8.08 -35.17 -11.48
CA GLY A 43 -8.34 -36.58 -11.23
C GLY A 43 -9.80 -36.91 -11.59
N THR A 44 -10.02 -37.98 -12.34
CA THR A 44 -11.35 -38.54 -12.55
C THR A 44 -11.96 -38.86 -11.19
N ILE A 45 -13.17 -38.36 -10.90
CA ILE A 45 -13.92 -38.73 -9.68
C ILE A 45 -14.31 -40.21 -9.80
N GLY A 46 -13.39 -41.08 -9.39
CA GLY A 46 -13.56 -42.53 -9.33
C GLY A 46 -14.04 -42.93 -7.95
N VAL A 47 -15.14 -43.69 -7.92
CA VAL A 47 -15.73 -44.34 -6.76
C VAL A 47 -14.66 -44.99 -5.87
N SER A 48 -14.64 -44.64 -4.58
CA SER A 48 -13.79 -45.31 -3.60
C SER A 48 -14.27 -46.75 -3.42
N THR A 49 -13.50 -47.70 -3.94
CA THR A 49 -13.64 -49.13 -3.66
C THR A 49 -12.40 -49.65 -2.94
N GLY A 50 -12.55 -49.92 -1.64
CA GLY A 50 -11.89 -51.06 -0.98
C GLY A 50 -10.76 -50.78 0.00
N PRO A 51 -10.49 -51.71 0.94
CA PRO A 51 -10.48 -51.39 2.36
C PRO A 51 -9.22 -51.84 3.14
N GLY A 52 -8.89 -51.09 4.21
CA GLY A 52 -8.40 -51.71 5.45
C GLY A 52 -7.01 -51.30 5.98
N ARG A 53 -7.02 -50.89 7.27
CA ARG A 53 -5.93 -50.81 8.27
C ARG A 53 -4.83 -49.74 8.04
N MET A 54 -4.29 -49.03 9.04
CA MET A 54 -4.48 -48.92 10.49
C MET A 54 -3.61 -47.76 11.02
N ALA A 55 -3.91 -47.33 12.27
CA ALA A 55 -3.16 -46.42 13.15
C ALA A 55 -3.65 -44.96 13.15
N GLN A 56 -4.62 -44.70 14.04
CA GLN A 56 -4.82 -43.38 14.62
C GLN A 56 -3.56 -42.97 15.40
N THR A 57 -2.98 -41.81 15.05
CA THR A 57 -2.15 -41.04 15.98
C THR A 57 -2.93 -39.80 16.41
N PRO A 58 -3.07 -39.53 17.73
CA PRO A 58 -3.77 -38.35 18.21
C PRO A 58 -2.97 -37.10 17.89
N SER A 59 -3.66 -36.04 17.48
CA SER A 59 -3.13 -34.68 17.48
C SER A 59 -2.69 -34.29 18.90
N SER A 60 -1.44 -33.86 19.08
CA SER A 60 -0.96 -33.23 20.31
C SER A 60 -0.78 -31.72 20.16
N PRO A 61 -0.90 -30.96 21.27
CA PRO A 61 -1.19 -29.53 21.27
C PRO A 61 0.07 -28.65 21.12
N LEU A 62 -0.20 -27.36 20.89
CA LEU A 62 0.71 -26.28 20.51
C LEU A 62 1.77 -25.88 21.59
N ASN A 63 2.95 -25.43 21.10
CA ASN A 63 3.95 -24.49 21.67
C ASN A 63 4.90 -24.97 22.79
N PRO A 64 6.03 -24.28 23.10
CA PRO A 64 6.89 -23.33 22.35
C PRO A 64 8.44 -23.53 22.54
N ALA A 65 9.23 -22.89 21.67
CA ALA A 65 10.65 -22.48 21.80
C ALA A 65 11.78 -23.51 22.08
N THR A 66 12.81 -23.54 21.20
CA THR A 66 14.24 -23.60 21.58
C THR A 66 15.11 -23.20 20.37
N ILE A 67 15.93 -22.17 20.57
CA ILE A 67 17.02 -21.72 19.67
C ILE A 67 18.26 -22.58 19.93
N ALA A 68 18.97 -22.99 18.88
CA ALA A 68 20.41 -23.26 18.93
C ALA A 68 21.05 -22.88 17.58
N ALA A 69 22.07 -22.03 17.64
CA ALA A 69 22.73 -21.32 16.55
C ALA A 69 24.07 -21.95 16.15
N VAL A 70 24.51 -21.77 14.90
CA VAL A 70 25.93 -21.62 14.43
C VAL A 70 25.86 -20.96 13.02
N THR A 71 26.03 -19.62 12.92
CA THR A 71 27.21 -18.88 12.36
C THR A 71 27.41 -19.10 10.85
N GLU A 72 27.36 -18.09 9.97
CA GLU A 72 28.18 -16.88 9.91
C GLU A 72 27.58 -15.87 8.88
N GLY A 73 27.58 -14.57 9.16
CA GLY A 73 27.15 -13.52 8.22
C GLY A 73 26.45 -12.36 8.91
N ALA A 74 27.22 -11.33 9.23
CA ALA A 74 26.89 -10.28 10.19
C ALA A 74 25.84 -9.24 9.71
N GLU A 75 25.13 -8.72 10.72
CA GLU A 75 24.76 -7.30 10.86
C GLU A 75 23.60 -6.74 10.01
N ARG A 76 22.38 -6.97 10.48
CA ARG A 76 21.56 -5.97 11.19
C ARG A 76 20.25 -6.63 11.59
N ALA A 77 20.16 -7.02 12.86
CA ALA A 77 18.87 -7.34 13.44
C ALA A 77 18.02 -6.06 13.38
N SER A 78 17.08 -6.00 12.44
CA SER A 78 15.86 -5.23 12.68
C SER A 78 15.34 -5.75 14.03
N PRO A 79 15.09 -4.92 15.05
CA PRO A 79 14.35 -5.41 16.18
C PRO A 79 13.05 -5.94 15.59
N ALA A 80 12.85 -7.26 15.70
CA ALA A 80 11.58 -7.88 15.38
C ALA A 80 10.60 -7.22 16.33
N SER A 81 10.01 -6.15 15.84
CA SER A 81 9.10 -5.37 16.63
C SER A 81 7.85 -6.21 16.66
N ILE A 82 7.73 -6.95 17.75
CA ILE A 82 6.48 -7.53 18.23
C ILE A 82 5.61 -6.34 18.64
N PHE A 83 5.34 -5.42 17.71
CA PHE A 83 4.17 -4.58 17.80
C PHE A 83 3.06 -5.46 17.25
N GLU A 84 2.13 -5.81 18.13
CA GLU A 84 0.71 -5.80 17.79
C GLU A 84 0.48 -4.76 16.68
N GLN A 85 0.47 -5.22 15.43
CA GLN A 85 0.25 -4.34 14.29
C GLN A 85 -1.22 -3.96 14.37
N ARG A 86 -1.47 -2.89 15.13
CA ARG A 86 -2.73 -2.18 15.12
C ARG A 86 -3.06 -1.96 13.64
N PRO A 87 -4.28 -2.29 13.19
CA PRO A 87 -4.65 -2.11 11.79
C PRO A 87 -4.30 -0.69 11.34
N ILE A 88 -3.52 -0.57 10.25
CA ILE A 88 -3.18 0.73 9.68
C ILE A 88 -4.47 1.36 9.19
N SER A 89 -4.84 2.50 9.77
CA SER A 89 -5.99 3.27 9.30
C SER A 89 -5.58 4.05 8.07
N ILE A 90 -6.12 3.68 6.91
CA ILE A 90 -5.89 4.39 5.63
C ILE A 90 -6.23 5.88 5.75
N VAL A 91 -7.30 6.21 6.48
CA VAL A 91 -7.75 7.58 6.69
C VAL A 91 -6.75 8.37 7.54
N GLU A 92 -6.24 7.76 8.61
CA GLU A 92 -5.23 8.38 9.47
C GLU A 92 -3.93 8.63 8.70
N SER A 93 -3.43 7.62 7.98
CA SER A 93 -2.23 7.76 7.15
C SER A 93 -2.40 8.78 6.02
N ALA A 94 -3.58 8.87 5.40
CA ALA A 94 -3.84 9.88 4.37
C ALA A 94 -3.84 11.31 4.95
N ASN A 95 -4.39 11.49 6.15
CA ASN A 95 -4.38 12.79 6.84
C ASN A 95 -2.97 13.19 7.26
N ASP A 96 -2.18 12.26 7.78
CA ASP A 96 -0.78 12.51 8.13
C ASP A 96 0.04 12.90 6.89
N LEU A 97 -0.12 12.17 5.78
CA LEU A 97 0.53 12.49 4.52
C LEU A 97 0.13 13.89 4.01
N ALA A 98 -1.16 14.25 4.06
CA ALA A 98 -1.61 15.57 3.66
C ALA A 98 -0.99 16.68 4.52
N ARG A 99 -0.85 16.45 5.83
CA ARG A 99 -0.19 17.39 6.75
C ARG A 99 1.30 17.51 6.44
N GLU A 100 1.99 16.41 6.20
CA GLU A 100 3.40 16.39 5.83
C GLU A 100 3.65 17.19 4.54
N TYR A 101 2.81 17.03 3.52
CA TYR A 101 2.91 17.82 2.29
C TYR A 101 2.75 19.33 2.52
N VAL A 102 1.80 19.73 3.37
CA VAL A 102 1.60 21.14 3.72
C VAL A 102 2.81 21.68 4.49
N GLU A 103 3.36 20.90 5.41
CA GLU A 103 4.53 21.29 6.20
C GLU A 103 5.78 21.42 5.32
N GLU A 104 6.05 20.45 4.43
CA GLU A 104 7.17 20.51 3.49
C GLU A 104 7.05 21.74 2.57
N TYR A 105 5.85 21.99 2.06
CA TYR A 105 5.58 23.17 1.25
C TYR A 105 5.87 24.47 2.02
N ASN A 106 5.38 24.58 3.26
CA ASN A 106 5.60 25.76 4.10
C ASN A 106 7.07 25.96 4.46
N ILE A 107 7.82 24.88 4.73
CA ILE A 107 9.27 24.93 4.97
C ILE A 107 9.98 25.46 3.72
N LYS A 108 9.65 24.90 2.54
CA LYS A 108 10.25 25.31 1.26
C LYS A 108 9.96 26.78 0.96
N LEU A 109 8.73 27.21 1.20
CA LEU A 109 8.32 28.61 1.06
C LEU A 109 9.08 29.51 2.04
N GLY A 110 9.22 29.11 3.31
CA GLY A 110 9.97 29.86 4.32
C GLY A 110 11.45 30.02 3.96
N VAL A 111 12.09 28.95 3.46
CA VAL A 111 13.48 29.01 2.98
C VAL A 111 13.61 29.95 1.78
N PHE A 112 12.69 29.87 0.82
CA PHE A 112 12.70 30.77 -0.35
C PHE A 112 12.51 32.24 0.06
N GLN A 113 11.60 32.52 0.98
CA GLN A 113 11.39 33.87 1.53
C GLN A 113 12.64 34.39 2.24
N ALA A 114 13.28 33.57 3.08
CA ALA A 114 14.51 33.93 3.75
C ALA A 114 15.65 34.21 2.76
N PHE A 115 15.76 33.41 1.70
CA PHE A 115 16.68 33.65 0.60
C PHE A 115 16.41 34.99 -0.08
N CYS A 116 15.16 35.27 -0.46
CA CYS A 116 14.79 36.54 -1.10
C CYS A 116 15.14 37.75 -0.22
N ALA A 117 14.82 37.68 1.07
CA ALA A 117 15.14 38.76 2.01
C ALA A 117 16.66 39.00 2.11
N LYS A 118 17.46 37.93 2.21
CA LYS A 118 18.92 38.03 2.25
C LYS A 118 19.54 38.50 0.93
N PHE A 119 18.98 38.06 -0.19
CA PHE A 119 19.38 38.52 -1.50
C PHE A 119 19.11 40.02 -1.65
N GLU A 120 17.93 40.50 -1.26
CA GLU A 120 17.59 41.92 -1.33
C GLU A 120 18.51 42.78 -0.45
N GLU A 121 18.76 42.36 0.80
CA GLU A 121 19.70 43.00 1.73
C GLU A 121 21.11 43.13 1.10
N ALA A 122 21.59 42.07 0.46
CA ALA A 122 22.88 42.06 -0.23
C ALA A 122 22.88 42.92 -1.50
N ALA A 123 21.80 42.86 -2.29
CA ALA A 123 21.66 43.62 -3.52
C ALA A 123 21.69 45.14 -3.27
N GLN A 124 21.13 45.59 -2.15
CA GLN A 124 21.17 47.00 -1.74
C GLN A 124 22.60 47.53 -1.51
N GLN A 125 23.57 46.67 -1.22
CA GLN A 125 24.98 47.07 -1.10
C GLN A 125 25.58 47.50 -2.46
N PHE A 126 24.97 47.08 -3.57
CA PHE A 126 25.44 47.36 -4.92
C PHE A 126 24.58 48.45 -5.58
N VAL A 127 24.91 49.71 -5.31
CA VAL A 127 24.17 50.86 -5.87
C VAL A 127 24.55 51.15 -7.32
N THR A 128 25.74 50.75 -7.80
CA THR A 128 26.15 50.94 -9.21
C THR A 128 27.03 49.78 -9.68
N GLY A 129 27.27 49.71 -11.00
CA GLY A 129 28.22 48.76 -11.59
C GLY A 129 27.61 47.43 -12.06
N PRO A 130 28.47 46.48 -12.50
CA PRO A 130 28.05 45.18 -13.03
C PRO A 130 27.25 44.34 -12.02
N GLN A 131 27.58 44.42 -10.73
CA GLN A 131 26.93 43.66 -9.66
C GLN A 131 25.47 44.08 -9.49
N ARG A 132 25.18 45.39 -9.57
CA ARG A 132 23.80 45.90 -9.55
C ARG A 132 22.99 45.36 -10.72
N ARG A 133 23.56 45.40 -11.93
CA ARG A 133 22.88 44.91 -13.14
C ARG A 133 22.60 43.41 -13.04
N PHE A 134 23.57 42.64 -12.55
CA PHE A 134 23.38 41.23 -12.29
C PHE A 134 22.26 40.99 -11.27
N ALA A 135 22.24 41.72 -10.15
CA ALA A 135 21.22 41.55 -9.12
C ALA A 135 19.82 41.89 -9.64
N GLN A 136 19.68 42.94 -10.46
CA GLN A 136 18.41 43.27 -11.13
C GLN A 136 18.00 42.18 -12.12
N GLN A 137 18.90 41.75 -13.01
CA GLN A 137 18.59 40.70 -13.98
C GLN A 137 18.18 39.39 -13.29
N PHE A 138 18.90 39.00 -12.24
CA PHE A 138 18.56 37.81 -11.46
C PHE A 138 17.18 37.95 -10.80
N ALA A 139 16.85 39.12 -10.26
CA ALA A 139 15.53 39.36 -9.69
C ALA A 139 14.43 39.26 -10.75
N ASP A 140 14.62 39.88 -11.92
CA ASP A 140 13.64 39.89 -13.01
C ASP A 140 13.42 38.49 -13.62
N ASP A 141 14.48 37.67 -13.72
CA ASP A 141 14.41 36.36 -14.37
C ASP A 141 14.02 35.22 -13.43
N PHE A 142 14.45 35.27 -12.16
CA PHE A 142 14.33 34.15 -11.22
C PHE A 142 13.39 34.44 -10.03
N LEU A 143 13.21 35.70 -9.64
CA LEU A 143 12.39 36.09 -8.49
C LEU A 143 11.06 36.75 -8.87
N GLY A 144 10.92 37.27 -10.09
CA GLY A 144 9.71 37.85 -10.66
C GLY A 144 8.73 36.79 -11.16
#